data_AF-A0A099KJ73-F1
#
_entry.id   AF-A0A099KJ73-F1
#
_cell.length_a   1.000
_cell.length_b   1.000
_cell.length_c   1.000
_cell.angle_alpha   90.00
_cell.angle_beta   90.00
_cell.angle_gamma   90.00
#
_symmetry.space_group_name_H-M   'P 1'
#
loop_
_entity.id
_entity.type
_entity.pdbx_description
1 polymer ?
#
loop_
_entity_poly.entity_id
_entity_poly.type
_entity_poly.pdbx_seq_one_letter_code
_entity_poly.pdbx_strand_id
1 'polypeptide(L)'
;MQHTLSNKALLKSTIIALVIAALVLISFILPAEYNIDPTGVGAKLGLTALANPSATATAPAKNSAELITTDKQATDIIEVVVPAKRGVEYKFAMKKFKKMEYQWQTDGTELFFDLHGEPEGDTTGYYESYAIATLDGMKGSFTSPFAGVHGWYWKNTSDKPVTVKLTVNGEYTIVGLKK
;
A
#
# COMPACT_ATOMS: atom_id res chain seq x y z
N MET A 1 34.53 2.84 -37.53
CA MET A 1 35.51 2.29 -36.58
C MET A 1 34.78 2.05 -35.26
N GLN A 2 34.71 0.81 -34.80
CA GLN A 2 34.04 0.45 -33.54
C GLN A 2 34.98 0.83 -32.40
N HIS A 3 34.65 1.87 -31.64
CA HIS A 3 35.48 2.36 -30.55
C HIS A 3 35.33 1.41 -29.35
N THR A 4 36.11 0.33 -29.33
CA THR A 4 36.08 -0.64 -28.22
C THR A 4 36.87 -0.04 -27.05
N LEU A 5 36.20 0.08 -25.91
CA LEU A 5 36.82 0.58 -24.68
C LEU A 5 37.90 -0.42 -24.24
N SER A 6 39.09 0.09 -23.89
CA SER A 6 40.17 -0.76 -23.37
C SER A 6 39.74 -1.45 -22.05
N ASN A 7 40.16 -2.70 -21.83
CA ASN A 7 39.91 -3.43 -20.58
C ASN A 7 40.31 -2.64 -19.33
N LYS A 8 41.36 -1.81 -19.42
CA LYS A 8 41.78 -0.91 -18.33
C LYS A 8 40.78 0.21 -18.06
N ALA A 9 40.19 0.77 -19.12
CA ALA A 9 39.14 1.76 -19.00
C ALA A 9 37.88 1.14 -18.40
N LEU A 10 37.50 -0.05 -18.86
CA LEU A 10 36.36 -0.79 -18.32
C LEU A 10 36.51 -1.07 -16.82
N LEU A 11 37.67 -1.57 -16.39
CA LEU A 11 37.95 -1.82 -14.97
C LEU A 11 37.87 -0.54 -14.12
N LYS A 12 38.42 0.56 -14.62
CA LYS A 12 38.35 1.87 -13.95
C LYS A 12 36.90 2.33 -13.78
N SER A 13 36.09 2.22 -14.83
CA SER A 13 34.67 2.58 -14.79
C SER A 13 33.89 1.73 -13.79
N THR A 14 34.14 0.42 -13.75
CA THR A 14 33.46 -0.50 -12.82
C THR A 14 33.78 -0.16 -11.37
N ILE A 15 35.05 0.15 -11.06
CA ILE A 15 35.45 0.55 -9.69
C ILE A 15 34.77 1.86 -9.30
N ILE A 16 34.75 2.85 -10.19
CA ILE A 16 34.08 4.13 -9.93
C ILE A 16 32.58 3.92 -9.69
N ALA A 17 31.92 3.12 -10.52
CA ALA A 17 30.51 2.81 -10.37
C ALA A 17 30.21 2.12 -9.02
N LEU A 18 31.07 1.18 -8.59
CA LEU A 18 30.92 0.47 -7.33
C LEU A 18 31.06 1.41 -6.12
N VAL A 19 31.98 2.38 -6.20
CA VAL A 19 32.14 3.42 -5.16
C VAL A 19 30.90 4.31 -5.10
N ILE A 20 30.39 4.76 -6.25
CA ILE A 20 29.16 5.59 -6.29
C ILE A 20 27.97 4.81 -5.73
N ALA A 21 27.81 3.54 -6.10
CA ALA A 21 26.74 2.69 -5.61
C ALA A 21 26.81 2.53 -4.07
N ALA A 22 28.00 2.32 -3.51
CA ALA A 22 28.18 2.23 -2.06
C ALA A 22 27.82 3.56 -1.36
N LEU A 23 28.20 4.70 -1.92
CA LEU A 23 27.84 6.02 -1.38
C LEU A 23 26.32 6.25 -1.39
N VAL A 24 25.65 5.87 -2.48
CA VAL A 24 24.19 6.00 -2.61
C VAL A 24 23.48 5.08 -1.62
N LEU A 25 23.95 3.83 -1.50
CA LEU A 25 23.40 2.85 -0.56
C LEU A 25 23.43 3.39 0.87
N ILE A 26 24.58 3.90 1.30
CA ILE A 26 24.80 4.34 2.69
C ILE A 26 24.09 5.68 2.98
N SER A 27 24.07 6.60 2.02
CA SER A 27 23.57 7.97 2.26
C SER A 27 22.07 8.14 2.00
N PHE A 28 21.45 7.29 1.17
CA PHE A 28 20.05 7.44 0.76
C PHE A 28 19.22 6.17 1.02
N ILE A 29 19.66 5.01 0.54
CA ILE A 29 18.84 3.78 0.58
C ILE A 29 18.69 3.27 2.02
N LEU A 30 19.79 3.17 2.78
CA LEU A 30 19.73 2.71 4.16
C LEU A 30 18.87 3.60 5.08
N PRO A 31 18.98 4.95 5.02
CA PRO A 31 18.08 5.82 5.77
C PRO A 31 16.62 5.71 5.34
N ALA A 32 16.35 5.66 4.04
CA ALA A 32 14.99 5.70 3.48
C ALA A 32 14.18 4.42 3.73
N GLU A 33 14.83 3.26 3.61
CA GLU A 33 14.15 1.96 3.66
C GLU A 33 14.29 1.28 5.03
N TYR A 34 15.42 1.49 5.72
CA TYR A 34 15.77 0.74 6.93
C TYR A 34 15.94 1.62 8.18
N ASN A 35 15.79 2.94 8.08
CA ASN A 35 16.06 3.89 9.17
C ASN A 35 17.49 3.77 9.75
N ILE A 36 18.45 3.34 8.92
CA ILE A 36 19.87 3.23 9.29
C ILE A 36 20.62 4.38 8.63
N ASP A 37 21.01 5.40 9.41
CA ASP A 37 21.71 6.58 8.90
C ASP A 37 23.09 6.78 9.54
N PRO A 38 24.13 6.07 9.05
CA PRO A 38 25.48 6.19 9.59
C PRO A 38 26.16 7.51 9.22
N THR A 39 25.62 8.25 8.23
CA THR A 39 26.21 9.52 7.74
C THR A 39 25.52 10.76 8.30
N GLY A 40 24.30 10.63 8.83
CA GLY A 40 23.45 11.73 9.26
C GLY A 40 22.80 12.52 8.10
N VAL A 41 23.05 12.14 6.85
CA VAL A 41 22.49 12.80 5.65
C VAL A 41 21.01 12.49 5.52
N GLY A 42 20.62 11.24 5.79
CA GLY A 42 19.24 10.79 5.70
C GLY A 42 18.32 11.56 6.64
N ALA A 43 18.70 11.74 7.90
CA ALA A 43 17.94 12.50 8.87
C ALA A 43 17.82 13.99 8.48
N LYS A 44 18.91 14.60 7.96
CA LYS A 44 18.91 16.00 7.52
C LYS A 44 18.02 16.24 6.29
N LEU A 45 17.93 15.26 5.40
CA LEU A 45 17.09 15.30 4.21
C LEU A 45 15.65 14.81 4.49
N GLY A 46 15.35 14.33 5.70
CA GLY A 46 14.05 13.78 6.06
C GLY A 46 13.77 12.39 5.48
N LEU A 47 14.78 11.70 4.99
CA LEU A 47 14.65 10.37 4.38
C LEU A 47 14.30 9.29 5.41
N THR A 48 14.77 9.42 6.65
CA THR A 48 14.43 8.48 7.74
C THR A 48 12.94 8.48 8.10
N ALA A 49 12.20 9.55 7.76
CA ALA A 49 10.76 9.59 7.94
C ALA A 49 10.02 8.63 6.98
N LEU A 50 10.62 8.32 5.82
CA LEU A 50 10.04 7.41 4.83
C LEU A 50 10.06 5.96 5.33
N ALA A 51 11.07 5.58 6.12
CA ALA A 51 11.20 4.24 6.68
C ALA A 51 10.10 3.91 7.70
N ASN A 52 9.52 4.95 8.34
CA ASN A 52 8.44 4.83 9.32
C ASN A 52 7.22 5.68 8.90
N PRO A 53 6.37 5.19 7.99
CA PRO A 53 5.21 5.94 7.49
C PRO A 53 4.13 6.24 8.54
N SER A 54 4.31 5.75 9.78
CA SER A 54 3.40 5.99 10.91
C SER A 54 3.74 7.23 11.75
N ALA A 55 4.85 7.93 11.49
CA ALA A 55 5.36 8.93 12.43
C ALA A 55 5.81 10.26 11.81
N THR A 56 5.13 10.83 10.82
CA THR A 56 5.25 12.30 10.57
C THR A 56 4.08 12.87 9.76
N ALA A 57 3.00 13.23 10.45
CA ALA A 57 2.14 14.34 10.03
C ALA A 57 2.30 15.47 11.06
N THR A 58 3.48 16.09 11.07
CA THR A 58 3.70 17.32 11.84
C THR A 58 4.45 18.32 10.97
N ALA A 59 3.69 19.03 10.14
CA ALA A 59 4.11 20.34 9.66
C ALA A 59 4.08 21.33 10.84
N PRO A 60 4.97 22.33 10.90
CA PRO A 60 5.00 23.28 12.00
C PRO A 60 3.91 24.34 11.79
N ALA A 61 2.72 24.13 12.36
CA ALA A 61 1.74 25.19 12.56
C ALA A 61 1.87 25.72 13.99
N LYS A 62 2.34 26.96 14.10
CA LYS A 62 2.34 27.72 15.36
C LYS A 62 0.90 27.99 15.82
N ASN A 63 0.70 27.86 17.14
CA ASN A 63 -0.38 28.38 17.96
C ASN A 63 -1.76 27.71 17.82
N SER A 64 -2.12 26.88 18.80
CA SER A 64 -3.04 27.23 19.91
C SER A 64 -3.75 25.97 20.44
N ALA A 65 -3.66 25.79 21.76
CA ALA A 65 -4.62 25.13 22.65
C ALA A 65 -5.41 23.90 22.14
N GLU A 66 -5.10 22.77 22.78
CA GLU A 66 -6.06 21.77 23.27
C GLU A 66 -7.01 21.14 22.25
N LEU A 67 -6.56 20.03 21.66
CA LEU A 67 -7.39 18.84 21.47
C LEU A 67 -6.52 17.60 21.63
N ILE A 68 -6.61 16.98 22.81
CA ILE A 68 -6.34 15.55 22.96
C ILE A 68 -7.52 14.85 22.28
N THR A 69 -7.44 14.55 21.00
CA THR A 69 -8.31 13.53 20.39
C THR A 69 -7.57 12.21 20.40
N THR A 70 -7.92 11.42 21.41
CA THR A 70 -7.70 9.98 21.41
C THR A 70 -8.63 9.36 20.37
N ASP A 71 -8.32 9.49 19.08
CA ASP A 71 -9.01 8.69 18.06
C ASP A 71 -8.20 7.41 17.86
N LYS A 72 -8.46 6.44 18.76
CA LYS A 72 -8.32 5.02 18.39
C LYS A 72 -9.28 4.81 17.22
N GLN A 73 -8.81 4.99 16.01
CA GLN A 73 -9.52 4.52 14.84
C GLN A 73 -9.65 2.99 15.00
N ALA A 74 -10.87 2.52 15.22
CA ALA A 74 -11.14 1.14 15.52
C ALA A 74 -10.70 0.29 14.31
N THR A 75 -9.86 -0.71 14.56
CA THR A 75 -9.54 -1.72 13.56
C THR A 75 -10.71 -2.67 13.44
N ASP A 76 -11.30 -2.78 12.25
CA ASP A 76 -12.33 -3.78 11.97
C ASP A 76 -11.68 -5.07 11.49
N ILE A 77 -12.14 -6.20 12.02
CA ILE A 77 -11.80 -7.54 11.56
C ILE A 77 -13.08 -8.17 11.02
N ILE A 78 -13.08 -8.48 9.73
CA ILE A 78 -14.23 -8.93 8.95
C ILE A 78 -13.90 -10.29 8.36
N GLU A 79 -14.80 -11.25 8.54
CA GLU A 79 -14.72 -12.55 7.86
C GLU A 79 -15.69 -12.60 6.70
N VAL A 80 -15.17 -12.89 5.51
CA VAL A 80 -15.94 -12.99 4.27
C VAL A 80 -15.82 -14.40 3.72
N VAL A 81 -16.94 -15.11 3.62
CA VAL A 81 -16.97 -16.44 3.00
C VAL A 81 -17.20 -16.29 1.49
N VAL A 82 -16.23 -16.72 0.70
CA VAL A 82 -16.30 -16.78 -0.77
C VAL A 82 -16.70 -18.21 -1.17
N PRO A 83 -17.94 -18.44 -1.62
CA PRO A 83 -18.40 -19.79 -1.91
C PRO A 83 -17.62 -20.44 -3.07
N ALA A 84 -17.57 -21.77 -3.08
CA ALA A 84 -16.98 -22.54 -4.17
C ALA A 84 -17.51 -22.08 -5.53
N LYS A 85 -16.62 -21.95 -6.52
CA LYS A 85 -16.93 -21.54 -7.90
C LYS A 85 -17.66 -20.20 -8.05
N ARG A 86 -17.66 -19.33 -7.03
CA ARG A 86 -18.36 -18.05 -7.06
C ARG A 86 -17.43 -16.89 -6.72
N GLY A 87 -17.89 -15.69 -7.07
CA GLY A 87 -17.30 -14.44 -6.61
C GLY A 87 -18.21 -13.75 -5.60
N VAL A 88 -17.60 -12.97 -4.71
CA VAL A 88 -18.30 -12.06 -3.80
C VAL A 88 -17.54 -10.75 -3.75
N GLU A 89 -18.19 -9.72 -3.28
CA GLU A 89 -17.57 -8.41 -3.17
C GLU A 89 -17.85 -7.78 -1.81
N TYR A 90 -16.84 -7.17 -1.19
CA TYR A 90 -17.01 -6.46 0.08
C TYR A 90 -16.63 -4.99 -0.08
N LYS A 91 -17.58 -4.11 0.23
CA LYS A 91 -17.52 -2.68 -0.11
C LYS A 91 -17.41 -1.77 1.12
N PHE A 92 -16.76 -0.64 0.91
CA PHE A 92 -16.57 0.47 1.84
C PHE A 92 -16.87 1.79 1.13
N ALA A 93 -17.57 2.70 1.80
CA ALA A 93 -17.72 4.07 1.32
C ALA A 93 -16.56 4.91 1.86
N MET A 94 -15.88 5.64 0.98
CA MET A 94 -14.76 6.50 1.34
C MET A 94 -14.92 7.88 0.70
N LYS A 95 -14.46 8.91 1.41
CA LYS A 95 -14.34 10.26 0.84
C LYS A 95 -12.99 10.39 0.12
N LYS A 96 -12.92 11.33 -0.83
CA LYS A 96 -11.69 11.60 -1.59
C LYS A 96 -10.52 11.91 -0.65
N PHE A 97 -9.36 11.36 -0.97
CA PHE A 97 -8.09 11.45 -0.23
C PHE A 97 -8.09 10.85 1.19
N LYS A 98 -9.14 10.12 1.56
CA LYS A 98 -9.15 9.35 2.80
C LYS A 98 -8.34 8.07 2.64
N LYS A 99 -7.66 7.69 3.72
CA LYS A 99 -6.74 6.54 3.76
C LYS A 99 -7.40 5.36 4.48
N MET A 100 -7.16 4.16 3.97
CA MET A 100 -7.44 2.87 4.60
C MET A 100 -6.17 2.03 4.58
N GLU A 101 -5.74 1.54 5.73
CA GLU A 101 -4.78 0.45 5.84
C GLU A 101 -5.55 -0.87 5.84
N TYR A 102 -5.04 -1.85 5.12
CA TYR A 102 -5.70 -3.14 4.97
C TYR A 102 -4.72 -4.30 5.02
N GLN A 103 -5.22 -5.43 5.47
CA GLN A 103 -4.63 -6.74 5.29
C GLN A 103 -5.75 -7.74 5.09
N TRP A 104 -5.68 -8.57 4.06
CA TRP A 104 -6.53 -9.74 3.94
C TRP A 104 -5.70 -11.00 3.69
N GLN A 105 -6.21 -12.14 4.13
CA GLN A 105 -5.61 -13.45 3.92
C GLN A 105 -6.66 -14.56 3.97
N THR A 106 -6.36 -15.69 3.33
CA THR A 106 -7.12 -16.94 3.40
C THR A 106 -6.37 -17.99 4.24
N ASP A 107 -6.81 -19.25 4.18
CA ASP A 107 -6.15 -20.42 4.75
C ASP A 107 -5.03 -21.01 3.87
N GLY A 108 -4.53 -20.21 2.92
CA GLY A 108 -3.54 -20.63 1.91
C GLY A 108 -4.16 -20.95 0.55
N THR A 109 -5.50 -20.93 0.44
CA THR A 109 -6.17 -21.04 -0.86
C THR A 109 -6.12 -19.70 -1.60
N GLU A 110 -5.49 -19.66 -2.77
CA GLU A 110 -5.45 -18.45 -3.58
C GLU A 110 -6.82 -18.08 -4.15
N LEU A 111 -7.11 -16.77 -4.17
CA LEU A 111 -8.30 -16.20 -4.79
C LEU A 111 -7.87 -15.20 -5.85
N PHE A 112 -8.56 -15.22 -7.00
CA PHE A 112 -8.50 -14.08 -7.90
C PHE A 112 -9.16 -12.89 -7.20
N PHE A 113 -8.53 -11.71 -7.23
CA PHE A 113 -9.11 -10.52 -6.65
C PHE A 113 -8.94 -9.27 -7.54
N ASP A 114 -9.84 -8.32 -7.34
CA ASP A 114 -9.74 -6.95 -7.85
C ASP A 114 -10.11 -5.96 -6.74
N LEU A 115 -9.12 -5.18 -6.30
CA LEU A 115 -9.35 -3.99 -5.48
C LEU A 115 -9.69 -2.83 -6.41
N HIS A 116 -10.92 -2.33 -6.35
CA HIS A 116 -11.42 -1.31 -7.28
C HIS A 116 -12.37 -0.32 -6.60
N GLY A 117 -12.73 0.74 -7.33
CA GLY A 117 -13.63 1.78 -6.85
C GLY A 117 -14.57 2.33 -7.92
N GLU A 118 -15.77 2.72 -7.49
CA GLU A 118 -16.83 3.35 -8.28
C GLU A 118 -17.09 4.77 -7.72
N PRO A 119 -17.02 5.83 -8.55
CA PRO A 119 -17.28 7.20 -8.08
C PRO A 119 -18.72 7.40 -7.59
N GLU A 120 -18.88 8.18 -6.52
CA GLU A 120 -20.18 8.57 -5.98
C GLU A 120 -20.99 9.31 -7.05
N GLY A 121 -22.19 8.80 -7.35
CA GLY A 121 -23.11 9.42 -8.32
C GLY A 121 -22.84 9.09 -9.79
N ASP A 122 -21.86 8.23 -10.12
CA ASP A 122 -21.71 7.73 -11.48
C ASP A 122 -22.89 6.81 -11.88
N THR A 123 -23.40 7.01 -13.09
CA THR A 123 -24.45 6.18 -13.68
C THR A 123 -24.00 5.51 -14.98
N THR A 124 -22.73 5.65 -15.35
CA THR A 124 -22.17 5.08 -16.58
C THR A 124 -21.71 3.64 -16.38
N GLY A 125 -21.51 3.23 -15.12
CA GLY A 125 -20.93 1.95 -14.76
C GLY A 125 -19.39 2.00 -14.76
N TYR A 126 -18.82 3.20 -14.65
CA TYR A 126 -17.38 3.38 -14.58
C TYR A 126 -16.84 2.88 -13.24
N TYR A 127 -15.74 2.13 -13.30
CA TYR A 127 -14.95 1.74 -12.14
C TYR A 127 -13.46 1.81 -12.47
N GLU A 128 -12.64 1.94 -11.44
CA GLU A 128 -11.18 1.97 -11.55
C GLU A 128 -10.58 0.84 -10.71
N SER A 129 -9.78 -0.03 -11.33
CA SER A 129 -9.05 -1.11 -10.65
C SER A 129 -7.67 -0.61 -10.19
N TYR A 130 -7.33 -0.92 -8.94
CA TYR A 130 -6.10 -0.50 -8.27
C TYR A 130 -5.10 -1.65 -8.11
N ALA A 131 -5.59 -2.87 -7.88
CA ALA A 131 -4.75 -4.06 -7.78
C ALA A 131 -5.53 -5.31 -8.21
N ILE A 132 -4.97 -6.06 -9.16
CA ILE A 132 -5.54 -7.29 -9.69
C ILE A 132 -4.48 -8.38 -9.67
N ALA A 133 -4.74 -9.47 -8.96
CA ALA A 133 -3.86 -10.63 -8.95
C ALA A 133 -4.62 -11.90 -8.49
N THR A 134 -3.90 -13.02 -8.41
CA THR A 134 -4.37 -14.25 -7.75
C THR A 134 -3.36 -14.56 -6.66
N LEU A 135 -3.78 -14.42 -5.40
CA LEU A 135 -2.94 -14.56 -4.21
C LEU A 135 -3.80 -15.10 -3.05
N ASP A 136 -3.16 -15.61 -2.01
CA ASP A 136 -3.80 -16.04 -0.76
C ASP A 136 -3.86 -14.90 0.30
N GLY A 137 -3.25 -13.76 0.03
CA GLY A 137 -3.31 -12.58 0.88
C GLY A 137 -2.66 -11.34 0.29
N MET A 138 -2.96 -10.18 0.85
CA MET A 138 -2.35 -8.90 0.52
C MET A 138 -2.43 -7.94 1.71
N LYS A 139 -1.43 -7.08 1.88
CA LYS A 139 -1.46 -5.96 2.84
C LYS A 139 -0.96 -4.69 2.19
N GLY A 140 -1.46 -3.54 2.65
CA GLY A 140 -1.01 -2.25 2.15
C GLY A 140 -1.82 -1.10 2.70
N SER A 141 -1.66 0.05 2.07
CA SER A 141 -2.49 1.23 2.30
C SER A 141 -3.10 1.70 0.99
N PHE A 142 -4.35 2.13 1.06
CA PHE A 142 -5.11 2.69 -0.03
C PHE A 142 -5.53 4.12 0.30
N THR A 143 -5.29 5.05 -0.62
CA THR A 143 -5.80 6.43 -0.55
C THR A 143 -6.79 6.62 -1.67
N SER A 144 -8.02 6.94 -1.31
CA SER A 144 -9.12 7.01 -2.28
C SER A 144 -8.95 8.19 -3.25
N PRO A 145 -8.92 7.97 -4.59
CA PRO A 145 -8.73 9.06 -5.56
C PRO A 145 -9.99 9.93 -5.76
N PHE A 146 -11.16 9.42 -5.37
CA PHE A 146 -12.46 10.08 -5.46
C PHE A 146 -13.40 9.62 -4.35
N ALA A 147 -14.39 10.45 -4.01
CA ALA A 147 -15.47 9.99 -3.12
C ALA A 147 -16.29 8.93 -3.86
N GLY A 148 -16.59 7.82 -3.19
CA GLY A 148 -17.22 6.68 -3.85
C GLY A 148 -17.20 5.42 -3.00
N VAL A 149 -17.55 4.32 -3.64
CA VAL A 149 -17.52 3.00 -3.03
C VAL A 149 -16.30 2.25 -3.55
N HIS A 150 -15.53 1.69 -2.63
CA HIS A 150 -14.29 0.98 -2.90
C HIS A 150 -14.34 -0.38 -2.23
N GLY A 151 -13.68 -1.38 -2.78
CA GLY A 151 -13.75 -2.71 -2.20
C GLY A 151 -12.95 -3.76 -2.93
N TRP A 152 -13.06 -4.98 -2.42
CA TRP A 152 -12.45 -6.15 -3.04
C TRP A 152 -13.54 -7.03 -3.60
N TYR A 153 -13.40 -7.36 -4.88
CA TYR A 153 -14.00 -8.54 -5.46
C TYR A 153 -13.05 -9.72 -5.27
N TRP A 154 -13.55 -10.83 -4.73
CA TRP A 154 -12.81 -12.09 -4.66
C TRP A 154 -13.57 -13.17 -5.41
N LYS A 155 -12.86 -13.92 -6.26
CA LYS A 155 -13.39 -15.06 -7.00
C LYS A 155 -12.68 -16.34 -6.60
N ASN A 156 -13.47 -17.29 -6.10
CA ASN A 156 -13.02 -18.61 -5.72
C ASN A 156 -13.25 -19.60 -6.87
N THR A 157 -12.17 -20.15 -7.41
CA THR A 157 -12.21 -21.17 -8.47
C THR A 157 -12.13 -22.59 -7.93
N SER A 158 -11.96 -22.77 -6.62
CA SER A 158 -11.91 -24.09 -5.97
C SER A 158 -13.31 -24.70 -5.77
N ASP A 159 -13.34 -25.97 -5.35
CA ASP A 159 -14.57 -26.73 -5.09
C ASP A 159 -15.08 -26.59 -3.65
N LYS A 160 -14.39 -25.81 -2.81
CA LYS A 160 -14.74 -25.59 -1.41
C LYS A 160 -14.90 -24.09 -1.12
N PRO A 161 -15.78 -23.68 -0.20
CA PRO A 161 -15.82 -22.30 0.25
C PRO A 161 -14.48 -21.91 0.90
N VAL A 162 -14.05 -20.68 0.66
CA VAL A 162 -12.82 -20.09 1.21
C VAL A 162 -13.21 -18.91 2.08
N THR A 163 -12.64 -18.82 3.28
CA THR A 163 -12.85 -17.68 4.18
C THR A 163 -11.70 -16.69 4.04
N VAL A 164 -12.04 -15.44 3.73
CA VAL A 164 -11.12 -14.30 3.75
C VAL A 164 -11.25 -13.62 5.11
N LYS A 165 -10.13 -13.45 5.81
CA LYS A 165 -10.04 -12.59 6.99
C LYS A 165 -9.49 -11.23 6.56
N LEU A 166 -10.35 -10.22 6.49
CA LEU A 166 -10.03 -8.85 6.16
C LEU A 166 -9.89 -8.02 7.44
N THR A 167 -8.75 -7.37 7.61
CA THR A 167 -8.46 -6.41 8.67
C THR A 167 -8.29 -5.04 8.03
N VAL A 168 -9.07 -4.05 8.46
CA VAL A 168 -9.01 -2.69 7.94
C VAL A 168 -8.97 -1.66 9.06
N ASN A 169 -8.29 -0.55 8.81
CA ASN A 169 -8.23 0.58 9.72
C ASN A 169 -8.13 1.87 8.90
N GLY A 170 -8.86 2.91 9.29
CA GLY A 170 -8.82 4.20 8.61
C GLY A 170 -10.20 4.82 8.42
N GLU A 171 -10.27 5.75 7.48
CA GLU A 171 -11.42 6.65 7.32
C GLU A 171 -12.39 6.13 6.26
N TYR A 172 -13.32 5.28 6.69
CA TYR A 172 -14.34 4.66 5.84
C TYR A 172 -15.66 4.45 6.57
N THR A 173 -16.69 4.08 5.82
CA THR A 173 -17.93 3.49 6.34
C THR A 173 -18.15 2.14 5.68
N ILE A 174 -18.46 1.11 6.47
CA ILE A 174 -18.73 -0.23 5.95
C ILE A 174 -20.04 -0.20 5.14
N VAL A 175 -19.97 -0.61 3.87
CA VAL A 175 -21.16 -0.86 3.04
C VAL A 175 -21.56 -2.34 3.12
N GLY A 176 -20.56 -3.23 3.19
CA GLY A 176 -20.75 -4.65 3.47
C GLY A 176 -20.72 -5.55 2.22
N LEU A 177 -21.17 -6.80 2.40
CA LEU A 177 -21.09 -7.86 1.41
C LEU A 177 -22.15 -7.71 0.31
N LYS A 178 -21.72 -7.79 -0.95
CA LYS A 178 -22.54 -8.01 -2.13
C LYS A 178 -22.30 -9.45 -2.63
N LYS A 179 -23.38 -10.14 -2.99
CA LYS A 179 -23.39 -11.54 -3.44
C LYS A 179 -23.82 -11.64 -4.89
#